data_AF-A0AAU7TGP0-F1
#
_entry.id   AF-A0AAU7TGP0-F1
#
_cell.length_a   1.000
_cell.length_b   1.000
_cell.length_c   1.000
_cell.angle_alpha   90.00
_cell.angle_beta   90.00
_cell.angle_gamma   90.00
#
_symmetry.space_group_name_H-M   'P 1'
#
loop_
_entity.id
_entity.type
_entity.pdbx_description
1 polymer ?
#
loop_
_entity_poly.entity_id
_entity_poly.type
_entity_poly.pdbx_seq_one_letter_code
_entity_poly.pdbx_strand_id
1 'polypeptide(L)'
;MAGAFTIGNVVLSKHEPAYFDNAALLRHEERHSWQYFCLLGLPMLPLYGVGAVVSFLLTGDPASRNPFERLADLKEGGYVERPIQPIGKTVTQAFSVLRSRPKGP
;
A
#
# COMPACT_ATOMS: atom_id res chain seq x y z
N MET A 1 -1.29 -8.88 -2.08
CA MET A 1 -0.85 -7.66 -1.36
C MET A 1 0.54 -7.97 -0.85
N ALA A 2 1.49 -7.06 -1.03
CA ALA A 2 2.81 -7.19 -0.44
C ALA A 2 2.61 -7.39 1.07
N GLY A 3 2.90 -8.58 1.57
CA GLY A 3 2.85 -8.83 3.01
C GLY A 3 4.17 -8.49 3.67
N ALA A 4 4.90 -7.57 3.05
CA ALA A 4 6.16 -7.02 3.47
C ALA A 4 6.00 -5.49 3.56
N PHE A 5 6.68 -4.88 4.51
CA PHE A 5 6.65 -3.45 4.77
C PHE A 5 8.04 -2.96 5.14
N THR A 6 8.51 -1.93 4.45
CA THR A 6 9.85 -1.38 4.67
C THR A 6 9.83 -0.15 5.58
N ILE A 7 10.63 -0.18 6.65
CA ILE A 7 10.93 0.97 7.51
C ILE A 7 12.44 1.20 7.48
N GLY A 8 12.87 2.30 6.85
CA GLY A 8 14.29 2.55 6.65
C GLY A 8 14.92 1.49 5.75
N ASN A 9 15.75 0.62 6.31
CA ASN A 9 16.38 -0.50 5.60
C ASN A 9 15.96 -1.87 6.19
N VAL A 10 14.84 -1.89 6.91
CA VAL A 10 14.31 -3.11 7.53
C VAL A 10 13.00 -3.47 6.86
N VAL A 11 12.96 -4.66 6.27
CA VAL A 11 11.76 -5.23 5.66
C VAL A 11 11.07 -6.14 6.68
N LEU A 12 9.86 -5.78 7.08
CA LEU A 12 9.03 -6.55 8.00
C LEU A 12 8.02 -7.37 7.20
N SER A 13 8.03 -8.69 7.35
CA SER A 13 7.02 -9.56 6.73
C SER A 13 6.54 -10.63 7.70
N LYS A 14 5.29 -11.06 7.50
CA LYS A 14 4.71 -12.23 8.17
C LYS A 14 4.97 -13.55 7.43
N HIS A 15 5.62 -13.49 6.27
CA HIS A 15 5.85 -14.64 5.41
C HIS A 15 7.19 -15.32 5.71
N GLU A 16 7.32 -16.58 5.30
CA GLU A 16 8.56 -17.34 5.41
C GLU A 16 9.66 -16.76 4.51
N PRO A 17 10.95 -17.04 4.79
CA PRO A 17 12.07 -16.50 4.02
C PRO A 17 11.98 -16.74 2.51
N ALA A 18 11.42 -17.87 2.07
CA ALA A 18 11.21 -18.18 0.65
C ALA A 18 10.34 -17.14 -0.09
N TYR A 19 9.53 -16.35 0.63
CA TYR A 19 8.78 -15.24 0.06
C TYR A 19 9.70 -14.16 -0.54
N PHE A 20 10.93 -14.04 -0.03
CA PHE A 20 11.93 -13.06 -0.48
C PHE A 20 12.81 -13.57 -1.62
N ASP A 21 12.66 -14.81 -2.07
CA ASP A 21 13.38 -15.32 -3.26
C ASP A 21 12.93 -14.61 -4.56
N ASN A 22 11.80 -13.89 -4.49
CA ASN A 22 11.32 -13.06 -5.58
C ASN A 22 12.12 -11.75 -5.66
N ALA A 23 13.07 -11.70 -6.61
CA ALA A 23 13.87 -10.50 -6.87
C ALA A 23 13.05 -9.25 -7.22
N ALA A 24 11.85 -9.40 -7.82
CA ALA A 24 10.98 -8.25 -8.08
C ALA A 24 10.44 -7.65 -6.78
N LEU A 25 10.03 -8.51 -5.83
CA LEU A 25 9.59 -8.06 -4.51
C LEU A 25 10.72 -7.32 -3.78
N LEU A 26 11.95 -7.84 -3.80
CA LEU A 26 13.09 -7.18 -3.17
C LEU A 26 13.37 -5.79 -3.77
N ARG A 27 13.27 -5.64 -5.10
CA ARG A 27 13.43 -4.34 -5.77
C ARG A 27 12.32 -3.36 -5.40
N HIS A 28 11.10 -3.85 -5.20
CA HIS A 28 9.99 -3.04 -4.70
C HIS A 28 10.28 -2.50 -3.29
N GLU A 29 10.69 -3.37 -2.36
CA GLU A 29 11.06 -2.97 -1.00
C GLU A 29 12.28 -2.03 -0.96
N GLU A 30 13.28 -2.26 -1.82
CA GLU A 30 14.44 -1.38 -1.96
C GLU A 30 14.04 0.06 -2.37
N ARG A 31 13.08 0.21 -3.28
CA ARG A 31 12.56 1.54 -3.65
C ARG A 31 11.88 2.23 -2.46
N HIS A 32 11.21 1.49 -1.60
CA HIS A 32 10.67 2.05 -0.35
C HIS A 32 11.78 2.49 0.61
N SER A 33 12.90 1.75 0.70
CA SER A 33 14.07 2.19 1.47
C SER A 33 14.62 3.53 0.96
N TRP A 34 14.71 3.70 -0.37
CA TRP A 34 15.12 4.96 -0.98
C TRP A 34 14.13 6.10 -0.73
N GLN A 35 12.82 5.83 -0.82
CA GLN A 35 11.79 6.81 -0.48
C GLN A 35 11.90 7.26 0.98
N TYR A 36 12.15 6.32 1.90
CA TYR A 36 12.32 6.61 3.32
C TYR A 36 13.55 7.49 3.53
N PHE A 37 14.67 7.19 2.88
CA PHE A 37 15.88 8.02 2.92
C PHE A 37 15.63 9.43 2.37
N CYS A 38 15.01 9.55 1.19
CA CYS A 38 14.72 10.83 0.55
C CYS A 38 13.76 11.72 1.36
N LEU A 39 12.86 11.12 2.13
CA LEU A 39 11.91 11.84 2.99
C LEU A 39 12.42 12.08 4.41
N LEU A 40 13.71 11.87 4.67
CA LEU A 40 14.33 12.02 6.00
C LEU A 40 13.67 11.10 7.05
N GLY A 41 13.14 9.97 6.59
CA GLY A 41 12.56 8.92 7.39
C GLY A 41 11.08 9.10 7.71
N LEU A 42 10.78 9.54 8.95
CA LEU A 42 9.42 9.53 9.50
C LEU A 42 8.35 10.27 8.68
N PRO A 43 8.64 11.38 7.96
CA PRO A 43 7.65 12.05 7.12
C PRO A 43 7.02 11.15 6.04
N MET A 44 7.70 10.08 5.63
CA MET A 44 7.15 9.12 4.67
C MET A 44 5.89 8.43 5.19
N LEU A 45 5.83 8.07 6.48
CA LEU A 45 4.71 7.32 7.05
C LEU A 45 3.36 8.06 6.95
N PRO A 46 3.21 9.32 7.42
CA PRO A 46 1.95 10.04 7.28
C PRO A 46 1.62 10.34 5.82
N LEU A 47 2.62 10.67 4.97
CA LEU A 47 2.38 10.93 3.55
C LEU A 47 1.90 9.68 2.81
N TYR A 48 2.47 8.52 3.12
CA TYR A 48 2.03 7.23 2.61
C TYR A 48 0.59 6.95 3.04
N GLY A 49 0.27 7.16 4.33
CA GLY A 49 -1.09 7.00 4.84
C GLY A 49 -2.11 7.89 4.12
N VAL A 50 -1.79 9.16 3.90
CA VAL A 50 -2.63 10.08 3.14
C VAL A 50 -2.81 9.59 1.69
N GLY A 51 -1.72 9.18 1.03
CA GLY A 51 -1.75 8.63 -0.32
C GLY A 51 -2.63 7.38 -0.42
N ALA A 52 -2.56 6.49 0.57
CA ALA A 52 -3.39 5.30 0.67
C ALA A 52 -4.88 5.63 0.85
N VAL A 53 -5.21 6.60 1.72
CA VAL A 53 -6.60 7.05 1.92
C VAL A 53 -7.16 7.67 0.65
N VAL A 54 -6.41 8.56 0.00
CA VAL A 54 -6.83 9.20 -1.27
C VAL A 54 -7.01 8.14 -2.35
N SER A 55 -6.06 7.20 -2.46
CA SER A 55 -6.16 6.10 -3.42
C SER A 55 -7.38 5.24 -3.19
N PHE A 56 -7.63 4.89 -1.92
CA PHE A 56 -8.79 4.11 -1.52
C PHE A 56 -10.09 4.84 -1.86
N LEU A 57 -10.20 6.14 -1.61
CA LEU A 57 -11.38 6.93 -1.95
C LEU A 57 -11.64 7.02 -3.47
N LEU A 58 -10.57 7.03 -4.28
CA LEU A 58 -10.67 7.16 -5.73
C LEU A 58 -10.87 5.82 -6.46
N THR A 59 -10.32 4.72 -5.95
CA THR A 59 -10.26 3.44 -6.67
C THR A 59 -10.84 2.24 -5.90
N GLY A 60 -11.09 2.40 -4.60
CA GLY A 60 -11.41 1.30 -3.69
C GLY A 60 -10.21 0.44 -3.31
N ASP A 61 -9.00 0.83 -3.70
CA ASP A 61 -7.74 0.15 -3.38
C ASP A 61 -6.69 1.15 -2.88
N PRO A 62 -6.05 0.93 -1.72
CA PRO A 62 -5.07 1.86 -1.17
C PRO A 62 -3.78 1.96 -2.01
N ALA A 63 -3.44 0.97 -2.83
CA ALA A 63 -2.17 0.97 -3.56
C ALA A 63 -2.25 1.65 -4.94
N SER A 64 -3.34 1.43 -5.68
CA SER A 64 -3.50 1.82 -7.09
C SER A 64 -3.14 3.27 -7.46
N ARG A 65 -3.40 4.24 -6.58
CA ARG A 65 -3.11 5.67 -6.76
C ARG A 65 -2.22 6.24 -5.68
N ASN A 66 -1.63 5.41 -4.84
CA ASN A 66 -0.63 5.86 -3.88
C ASN A 66 0.69 6.16 -4.64
N PRO A 67 1.19 7.41 -4.63
CA PRO A 67 2.43 7.76 -5.34
C PRO A 67 3.62 6.90 -4.91
N PHE A 68 3.69 6.53 -3.62
CA PHE A 68 4.78 5.72 -3.08
C PHE A 68 4.80 4.32 -3.70
N GLU A 69 3.63 3.68 -3.78
CA GLU A 69 3.44 2.36 -4.38
C GLU A 69 3.68 2.37 -5.89
N ARG A 70 3.27 3.45 -6.57
CA ARG A 70 3.50 3.60 -8.02
C ARG A 70 4.97 3.83 -8.34
N LEU A 71 5.64 4.66 -7.54
CA LEU A 71 7.09 4.87 -7.65
C LEU A 71 7.86 3.61 -7.26
N ALA A 72 7.30 2.76 -6.40
CA ALA A 72 7.85 1.46 -6.04
C ALA A 72 7.56 0.34 -7.06
N ASP A 73 6.91 0.64 -8.19
CA ASP A 73 6.36 -0.31 -9.16
C ASP A 73 5.37 -1.31 -8.55
N LEU A 74 4.08 -1.02 -8.77
CA LEU A 74 2.96 -1.84 -8.30
C LEU A 74 3.09 -3.31 -8.71
N LYS A 75 3.57 -3.60 -9.93
CA LYS A 75 3.62 -4.98 -10.42
C LYS A 75 4.67 -5.78 -9.67
N GLU A 76 5.79 -5.16 -9.33
CA GLU A 76 6.87 -5.78 -8.58
C GLU A 76 6.46 -6.07 -7.12
N GLY A 77 5.59 -5.23 -6.54
CA GLY A 77 4.93 -5.48 -5.25
C GLY A 77 3.74 -6.46 -5.32
N GLY A 78 3.42 -6.99 -6.51
CA GLY A 78 2.29 -7.91 -6.71
C GLY A 78 0.91 -7.25 -6.63
N TYR A 79 0.83 -5.94 -6.84
CA TYR A 79 -0.41 -5.18 -6.92
C TYR A 79 -0.94 -5.09 -8.36
N VAL A 80 -2.26 -5.11 -8.49
CA VAL A 80 -2.97 -4.87 -9.75
C VAL A 80 -3.59 -3.48 -9.68
N GLU A 81 -3.19 -2.59 -10.60
CA GLU A 81 -3.73 -1.24 -10.64
C GLU A 81 -5.23 -1.26 -10.98
N ARG A 82 -6.04 -0.56 -10.17
CA ARG A 82 -7.48 -0.40 -10.37
C ARG A 82 -7.81 0.96 -10.99
N PRO A 83 -8.79 1.01 -11.91
CA PRO A 83 -9.23 2.27 -12.49
C PRO A 83 -9.92 3.15 -11.45
N ILE A 84 -9.94 4.48 -11.70
CA ILE A 84 -10.73 5.42 -10.89
C ILE A 84 -12.19 5.04 -11.01
N GLN A 85 -12.84 4.92 -9.86
CA GLN A 85 -14.28 4.74 -9.78
C GLN A 85 -14.95 6.08 -9.43
N PRO A 86 -16.21 6.29 -9.82
CA PRO A 86 -16.97 7.45 -9.38
C PRO A 86 -16.98 7.48 -7.84
N ILE A 87 -16.53 8.59 -7.25
CA ILE A 87 -16.37 8.78 -5.78
C ILE A 87 -17.61 8.28 -5.00
N GLY A 88 -18.81 8.46 -5.57
CA GLY A 88 -20.06 8.00 -4.99
C GLY A 88 -20.16 6.49 -4.72
N LYS A 89 -19.58 5.63 -5.57
CA LYS A 89 -19.62 4.16 -5.36
C LYS A 89 -18.63 3.70 -4.30
N THR A 90 -17.45 4.32 -4.27
CA THR A 90 -16.37 4.00 -3.34
C THR A 90 -16.69 4.40 -1.91
N VAL A 91 -17.29 5.59 -1.72
CA VAL A 91 -17.76 6.04 -0.41
C VAL A 91 -18.89 5.13 0.10
N THR A 92 -19.86 4.77 -0.75
CA THR A 92 -20.94 3.84 -0.35
C THR A 92 -20.41 2.45 0.02
N GLN A 93 -19.40 1.92 -0.67
CA GLN A 93 -18.76 0.65 -0.31
C GLN A 93 -17.96 0.75 1.00
N ALA A 94 -17.20 1.83 1.20
CA ALA A 94 -16.46 2.07 2.44
C ALA A 94 -17.41 2.17 3.66
N PHE A 95 -18.51 2.92 3.52
CA PHE A 95 -19.56 3.00 4.55
C PHE A 95 -20.28 1.67 4.74
N SER A 96 -20.51 0.88 3.69
CA SER A 96 -21.09 -0.47 3.80
C SER A 96 -20.20 -1.40 4.61
N VAL A 97 -18.89 -1.41 4.36
CA VAL A 97 -17.92 -2.26 5.09
C VAL A 97 -17.80 -1.84 6.56
N LEU A 98 -17.78 -0.54 6.84
CA LEU A 98 -17.84 0.01 8.21
C LEU A 98 -19.15 -0.35 8.93
N ARG A 99 -20.27 -0.35 8.20
CA ARG A 99 -21.60 -0.68 8.75
C ARG A 99 -21.82 -2.18 8.93
N SER A 100 -21.17 -3.02 8.12
CA SER A 100 -21.28 -4.49 8.20
C SER A 100 -20.30 -5.12 9.18
N ARG A 101 -19.44 -4.35 9.87
CA ARG A 101 -18.61 -4.89 10.94
C ARG A 101 -19.55 -5.30 12.09
N PRO A 102 -19.75 -6.60 12.38
CA PRO A 102 -20.60 -7.00 13.49
C PRO A 102 -19.95 -6.46 14.76
N LYS A 103 -20.74 -5.86 15.65
CA LYS A 103 -20.36 -5.78 17.06
C LYS A 103 -20.26 -7.22 17.55
N GLY A 104 -19.06 -7.77 17.53
CA GLY A 104 -18.77 -9.04 18.17
C GLY A 104 -18.93 -8.90 19.70
N PRO A 105 -19.36 -9.97 20.38
CA PRO A 105 -19.85 -9.98 21.76
C PRO A 105 -18.82 -9.63 22.82
#